data_AF-A0A250L0I7-F1
#
_entry.id   AF-A0A250L0I7-F1
#
_cell.length_a   1.000
_cell.length_b   1.000
_cell.length_c   1.000
_cell.angle_alpha   90.00
_cell.angle_beta   90.00
_cell.angle_gamma   90.00
#
_symmetry.space_group_name_H-M   'P 1'
#
loop_
_entity.id
_entity.type
_entity.pdbx_description
1 polymer ?
#
loop_
_entity_poly.entity_id
_entity_poly.type
_entity_poly.pdbx_seq_one_letter_code
_entity_poly.pdbx_strand_id
1 'polypeptide(L)'
;MIYVVEIPHEGRPSAWFAFDEDDLARKVRSARETGEHTVFAALSPRQRLEASGLTPESPDARTRHPDVFDDADRHGWDTVLYRADYLLSPGIWQVEPVSELEACAAALAHERKTCRVYLSDNAAVAALYGDPLYNGREGFYAHMALREQLIAMEAMSDDL
;
A
#
# COMPACT_ATOMS: atom_id res chain seq x y z
N MET A 1 -5.11 14.66 -7.44
CA MET A 1 -4.29 14.12 -6.32
C MET A 1 -5.01 12.95 -5.67
N ILE A 2 -4.31 12.10 -4.93
CA ILE A 2 -4.87 10.99 -4.14
C ILE A 2 -5.00 11.43 -2.68
N TYR A 3 -6.12 11.14 -2.03
CA TYR A 3 -6.35 11.44 -0.62
C TYR A 3 -6.55 10.15 0.17
N VAL A 4 -5.94 10.08 1.34
CA VAL A 4 -6.07 8.97 2.28
C VAL A 4 -6.66 9.50 3.58
N VAL A 5 -7.70 8.82 4.07
CA VAL A 5 -8.30 9.10 5.38
C VAL A 5 -8.15 7.87 6.26
N GLU A 6 -7.50 8.06 7.40
CA GLU A 6 -7.19 6.99 8.34
C GLU A 6 -7.99 7.20 9.63
N ILE A 7 -8.69 6.15 10.07
CA ILE A 7 -9.39 6.13 11.35
C ILE A 7 -8.75 5.03 12.20
N PRO A 8 -7.93 5.39 13.20
CA PRO A 8 -7.32 4.41 14.08
C PRO A 8 -8.36 3.82 15.05
N HIS A 9 -8.02 2.69 15.70
CA HIS A 9 -8.82 2.16 16.81
C HIS A 9 -8.85 3.12 18.02
N GLU A 10 -7.74 3.83 18.25
CA GLU A 10 -7.58 4.82 19.30
C GLU A 10 -6.94 6.10 18.74
N GLY A 11 -7.39 7.27 19.20
CA GLY A 11 -6.91 8.57 18.72
C GLY A 11 -7.85 9.25 17.74
N ARG A 12 -7.35 10.29 17.05
CA ARG A 12 -8.14 11.10 16.11
C ARG A 12 -7.94 10.62 14.67
N PRO A 13 -8.99 10.65 13.83
CA PRO A 13 -8.83 10.52 12.39
C PRO A 13 -7.82 11.52 11.83
N SER A 14 -7.12 11.11 10.77
CA SER A 14 -6.21 11.96 10.02
C SER A 14 -6.46 11.81 8.53
N ALA A 15 -6.09 12.85 7.76
CA ALA A 15 -6.07 12.79 6.31
C ALA A 15 -4.74 13.31 5.80
N TRP A 16 -4.29 12.75 4.69
CA TRP A 16 -3.08 13.16 3.99
C TRP A 16 -3.25 12.89 2.50
N PHE A 17 -2.31 13.36 1.68
CA PHE A 17 -2.39 13.25 0.23
C PHE A 17 -1.12 12.65 -0.39
N ALA A 18 -1.29 12.09 -1.58
CA ALA A 18 -0.22 11.77 -2.52
C ALA A 18 -0.50 12.42 -3.87
N PHE A 19 0.55 12.79 -4.61
CA PHE A 19 0.37 13.44 -5.92
C PHE A 19 -0.20 12.47 -6.96
N ASP A 20 0.30 11.25 -6.95
CA ASP A 20 -0.01 10.15 -7.86
C ASP A 20 0.18 8.78 -7.15
N GLU A 21 0.01 7.69 -7.88
CA GLU A 21 0.16 6.33 -7.35
C GLU A 21 1.60 6.01 -6.92
N ASP A 22 2.61 6.58 -7.58
CA ASP A 22 4.02 6.38 -7.24
C ASP A 22 4.39 7.07 -5.91
N ASP A 23 3.91 8.30 -5.69
CA ASP A 23 4.07 9.00 -4.42
C ASP A 23 3.30 8.29 -3.29
N LEU A 24 2.11 7.77 -3.58
CA LEU A 24 1.36 6.95 -2.64
C LEU A 24 2.16 5.72 -2.24
N ALA A 25 2.62 4.93 -3.22
CA ALA A 25 3.37 3.71 -2.99
C ALA A 25 4.64 3.99 -2.18
N ARG A 26 5.40 5.03 -2.53
CA ARG A 26 6.59 5.44 -1.77
C ARG A 26 6.28 5.77 -0.31
N LYS A 27 5.24 6.57 -0.05
CA LYS A 27 4.82 6.95 1.31
C LYS A 27 4.36 5.74 2.12
N VAL A 28 3.54 4.88 1.53
CA VAL A 28 3.03 3.67 2.19
C VAL A 28 4.18 2.72 2.50
N ARG A 29 5.07 2.45 1.54
CA ARG A 29 6.27 1.64 1.76
C ARG A 29 7.11 2.17 2.91
N SER A 30 7.43 3.47 2.89
CA SER A 30 8.23 4.10 3.95
C SER A 30 7.58 3.98 5.35
N ALA A 31 6.26 3.87 5.43
CA ALA A 31 5.53 3.80 6.70
C ALA A 31 5.16 2.37 7.14
N ARG A 32 5.19 1.39 6.23
CA ARG A 32 4.64 0.05 6.45
C ARG A 32 5.61 -1.08 6.10
N GLU A 33 6.57 -0.87 5.21
CA GLU A 33 7.60 -1.88 4.99
C GLU A 33 8.46 -2.01 6.24
N THR A 34 8.53 -3.24 6.71
CA THR A 34 9.39 -3.66 7.81
C THR A 34 10.28 -4.79 7.30
N GLY A 35 11.30 -5.18 8.06
CA GLY A 35 12.09 -6.37 7.71
C GLY A 35 11.25 -7.66 7.64
N GLU A 36 10.03 -7.65 8.21
CA GLU A 36 9.14 -8.80 8.28
C GLU A 36 8.00 -8.76 7.23
N HIS A 37 7.46 -7.57 6.93
CA HIS A 37 6.34 -7.38 6.02
C HIS A 37 6.71 -6.50 4.83
N THR A 38 6.41 -7.00 3.62
CA THR A 38 6.56 -6.29 2.35
C THR A 38 5.19 -5.77 1.89
N VAL A 39 5.11 -4.47 1.61
CA VAL A 39 3.88 -3.85 1.07
C VAL A 39 3.63 -4.36 -0.34
N PHE A 40 4.61 -4.21 -1.23
CA PHE A 40 4.52 -4.71 -2.60
C PHE A 40 5.90 -4.92 -3.20
N ALA A 41 6.12 -6.09 -3.79
CA ALA A 41 7.28 -6.40 -4.63
C ALA A 41 6.85 -7.20 -5.87
N ALA A 42 7.49 -6.90 -7.00
CA ALA A 42 7.36 -7.65 -8.25
C ALA A 42 8.77 -7.97 -8.76
N LEU A 43 9.22 -9.19 -8.50
CA LEU A 43 10.58 -9.63 -8.80
C LEU A 43 10.58 -11.06 -9.32
N SER A 44 11.45 -11.34 -10.28
CA SER A 44 11.76 -12.71 -10.64
C SER A 44 12.64 -13.40 -9.58
N PRO A 45 12.65 -14.75 -9.52
CA PRO A 45 13.59 -15.48 -8.67
C PRO A 45 15.05 -15.05 -8.88
N ARG A 46 15.45 -14.76 -10.12
CA ARG A 46 16.80 -14.26 -10.43
C ARG A 46 17.07 -12.93 -9.74
N GLN A 47 16.17 -11.96 -9.88
CA GLN A 47 16.31 -10.65 -9.27
C GLN A 47 16.32 -10.71 -7.73
N ARG A 48 15.52 -11.61 -7.13
CA ARG A 48 15.53 -11.85 -5.67
C ARG A 48 16.90 -12.34 -5.18
N LEU A 49 17.53 -13.26 -5.93
CA LEU A 49 18.84 -13.78 -5.60
C LEU A 49 19.94 -12.72 -5.80
N GLU A 50 19.85 -11.95 -6.88
CA GLU A 50 20.76 -10.83 -7.18
C GLU A 50 20.71 -9.74 -6.10
N ALA A 51 19.53 -9.45 -5.54
CA ALA A 51 19.38 -8.51 -4.42
C ALA A 51 20.13 -8.98 -3.15
N SER A 52 20.42 -10.28 -3.03
CA SER A 52 21.25 -10.86 -1.97
C SER A 52 22.74 -10.94 -2.35
N GLY A 53 23.13 -10.40 -3.51
CA GLY A 53 24.49 -10.43 -4.03
C GLY A 53 24.93 -11.78 -4.60
N LEU A 54 23.98 -12.65 -4.97
CA LEU A 54 24.24 -14.01 -5.45
C LEU A 54 23.66 -14.20 -6.86
N THR A 55 24.19 -15.20 -7.57
CA THR A 55 23.65 -15.70 -8.85
C THR A 55 23.25 -17.17 -8.71
N PRO A 56 22.46 -17.73 -9.65
CA PRO A 56 22.11 -19.16 -9.62
C PRO A 56 23.34 -20.10 -9.60
N GLU A 57 24.45 -19.65 -10.17
CA GLU A 57 25.72 -20.39 -10.26
C GLU A 57 26.61 -20.19 -9.03
N SER A 58 26.26 -19.28 -8.12
CA SER A 58 27.07 -18.98 -6.94
C SER A 58 27.13 -20.20 -6.01
N PRO A 59 28.32 -20.57 -5.50
CA PRO A 59 28.45 -21.63 -4.51
C PRO A 59 27.55 -21.36 -3.30
N ASP A 60 26.86 -22.39 -2.83
CA ASP A 60 25.93 -22.35 -1.70
C ASP A 60 24.66 -21.49 -1.87
N ALA A 61 24.40 -20.90 -3.05
CA ALA A 61 23.21 -20.08 -3.29
C ALA A 61 21.91 -20.82 -2.95
N ARG A 62 21.80 -22.08 -3.39
CA ARG A 62 20.63 -22.94 -3.12
C ARG A 62 20.48 -23.28 -1.64
N THR A 63 21.58 -23.45 -0.92
CA THR A 63 21.56 -23.71 0.53
C THR A 63 21.13 -22.47 1.32
N ARG A 64 21.53 -21.27 0.86
CA ARG A 64 21.25 -20.01 1.54
C ARG A 64 19.84 -19.45 1.23
N HIS A 65 19.34 -19.71 0.02
CA HIS A 65 18.04 -19.22 -0.45
C HIS A 65 17.21 -20.35 -1.07
N PRO A 66 16.87 -21.40 -0.29
CA PRO A 66 16.15 -22.55 -0.83
C PRO A 66 14.77 -22.17 -1.39
N ASP A 67 14.11 -21.18 -0.79
CA ASP A 67 12.81 -20.64 -1.24
C ASP A 67 12.87 -20.05 -2.65
N VAL A 68 13.92 -19.28 -2.95
CA VAL A 68 14.11 -18.68 -4.28
C VAL A 68 14.34 -19.74 -5.35
N PHE A 69 15.08 -20.81 -5.02
CA PHE A 69 15.31 -21.92 -5.92
C PHE A 69 14.05 -22.77 -6.15
N ASP A 70 13.25 -23.00 -5.10
CA ASP A 70 11.97 -23.69 -5.24
C ASP A 70 11.00 -22.92 -6.14
N ASP A 71 10.97 -21.58 -6.02
CA ASP A 71 10.19 -20.71 -6.90
C ASP A 71 10.72 -20.73 -8.34
N ALA A 72 12.03 -20.70 -8.53
CA ALA A 72 12.66 -20.80 -9.85
C ALA A 72 12.40 -22.17 -10.51
N ASP A 73 12.45 -23.26 -9.76
CA ASP A 73 12.15 -24.61 -10.25
C ASP A 73 10.68 -24.74 -10.67
N ARG A 74 9.76 -24.05 -9.97
CA ARG A 74 8.32 -24.09 -10.26
C ARG A 74 7.91 -23.17 -11.42
N HIS A 75 8.48 -21.97 -11.49
CA HIS A 75 8.00 -20.89 -12.36
C HIS A 75 9.01 -20.43 -13.40
N GLY A 76 10.27 -20.84 -13.30
CA GLY A 76 11.38 -20.34 -14.11
C GLY A 76 12.06 -19.13 -13.47
N TRP A 77 13.36 -18.96 -13.76
CA TRP A 77 14.21 -17.93 -13.16
C TRP A 77 13.79 -16.50 -13.48
N ASP A 78 13.17 -16.28 -14.63
CA ASP A 78 12.89 -14.94 -15.18
C ASP A 78 11.39 -14.59 -15.14
N THR A 79 10.56 -15.47 -14.57
CA THR A 79 9.12 -15.19 -14.37
C THR A 79 8.94 -14.23 -13.22
N VAL A 80 8.25 -13.11 -13.44
CA VAL A 80 7.93 -12.14 -12.39
C VAL A 80 6.97 -12.79 -11.39
N LEU A 81 7.34 -12.74 -10.12
CA LEU A 81 6.50 -13.13 -9.00
C LEU A 81 6.14 -11.90 -8.18
N TYR A 82 4.92 -11.89 -7.66
CA TYR A 82 4.34 -10.81 -6.89
C TYR A 82 4.24 -11.20 -5.41
N ARG A 83 4.63 -10.29 -4.53
CA ARG A 83 4.46 -10.39 -3.07
C ARG A 83 3.81 -9.12 -2.54
N ALA A 84 2.78 -9.28 -1.72
CA ALA A 84 2.07 -8.18 -1.06
C ALA A 84 1.50 -8.68 0.27
N ASP A 85 2.28 -8.61 1.34
CA ASP A 85 2.00 -9.36 2.58
C ASP A 85 0.74 -8.89 3.31
N TYR A 86 0.31 -7.65 3.09
CA TYR A 86 -0.91 -7.10 3.68
C TYR A 86 -2.18 -7.48 2.91
N LEU A 87 -2.06 -7.81 1.61
CA LEU A 87 -3.18 -8.20 0.76
C LEU A 87 -3.27 -9.73 0.62
N LEU A 88 -2.12 -10.39 0.58
CA LEU A 88 -1.96 -11.84 0.57
C LEU A 88 -1.64 -12.34 1.99
N SER A 89 -1.11 -13.55 2.10
CA SER A 89 -0.46 -14.01 3.34
C SER A 89 1.02 -13.63 3.34
N PRO A 90 1.61 -13.28 4.49
CA PRO A 90 3.01 -12.90 4.57
C PRO A 90 3.96 -13.94 3.98
N GLY A 91 4.91 -13.48 3.18
CA GLY A 91 5.97 -14.31 2.58
C GLY A 91 5.55 -15.08 1.32
N ILE A 92 4.29 -14.96 0.89
CA ILE A 92 3.83 -15.63 -0.34
C ILE A 92 4.30 -14.86 -1.57
N TRP A 93 4.88 -15.61 -2.51
CA TRP A 93 5.16 -15.19 -3.87
C TRP A 93 4.23 -15.94 -4.83
N GLN A 94 3.59 -15.22 -5.75
CA GLN A 94 2.69 -15.82 -6.75
C GLN A 94 2.91 -15.25 -8.15
N VAL A 95 2.52 -16.03 -9.16
CA VAL A 95 2.58 -15.60 -10.57
C VAL A 95 1.43 -14.68 -10.97
N GLU A 96 0.30 -14.75 -10.26
CA GLU A 96 -0.87 -13.93 -10.57
C GLU A 96 -0.56 -12.47 -10.23
N PRO A 97 -0.70 -11.53 -11.19
CA PRO A 97 -0.40 -10.13 -10.96
C PRO A 97 -1.18 -9.56 -9.78
N VAL A 98 -0.47 -8.81 -8.95
CA VAL A 98 -1.06 -8.05 -7.85
C VAL A 98 -0.96 -6.56 -8.18
N SER A 99 -2.06 -5.83 -7.98
CA SER A 99 -2.03 -4.37 -8.10
C SER A 99 -1.27 -3.75 -6.94
N GLU A 100 -0.27 -2.93 -7.24
CA GLU A 100 0.48 -2.17 -6.23
C GLU A 100 -0.43 -1.21 -5.45
N LEU A 101 -1.44 -0.63 -6.12
CA LEU A 101 -2.43 0.22 -5.48
C LEU A 101 -3.29 -0.55 -4.46
N GLU A 102 -3.73 -1.77 -4.80
CA GLU A 102 -4.49 -2.63 -3.89
C GLU A 102 -3.63 -3.10 -2.72
N ALA A 103 -2.37 -3.43 -2.97
CA ALA A 103 -1.40 -3.79 -1.95
C ALA A 103 -1.16 -2.62 -0.97
N CYS A 104 -1.02 -1.40 -1.48
CA CYS A 104 -0.93 -0.20 -0.66
C CYS A 104 -2.21 0.05 0.15
N ALA A 105 -3.38 -0.11 -0.46
CA ALA A 105 -4.66 0.05 0.23
C ALA A 105 -4.83 -0.98 1.37
N ALA A 106 -4.38 -2.23 1.17
CA ALA A 106 -4.39 -3.25 2.20
C ALA A 106 -3.43 -2.91 3.36
N ALA A 107 -2.21 -2.45 3.05
CA ALA A 107 -1.25 -1.99 4.06
C ALA A 107 -1.75 -0.77 4.86
N LEU A 108 -2.53 0.09 4.21
CA LEU A 108 -3.23 1.20 4.85
C LEU A 108 -4.43 0.75 5.68
N ALA A 109 -5.13 -0.31 5.31
CA ALA A 109 -6.23 -0.84 6.12
C ALA A 109 -5.76 -1.64 7.34
N HIS A 110 -4.54 -2.20 7.30
CA HIS A 110 -4.00 -3.05 8.36
C HIS A 110 -3.99 -2.33 9.73
N GLU A 111 -4.55 -2.99 10.75
CA GLU A 111 -4.66 -2.52 12.14
C GLU A 111 -5.35 -1.14 12.30
N ARG A 112 -6.18 -0.75 11.34
CA ARG A 112 -7.01 0.45 11.43
C ARG A 112 -8.48 0.07 11.55
N LYS A 113 -9.25 0.91 12.25
CA LYS A 113 -10.72 0.77 12.30
C LYS A 113 -11.32 0.96 10.91
N THR A 114 -10.85 1.96 10.18
CA THR A 114 -11.25 2.22 8.79
C THR A 114 -10.16 2.97 8.06
N CYS A 115 -10.00 2.71 6.77
CA CYS A 115 -9.20 3.50 5.86
C CYS A 115 -9.96 3.75 4.56
N ARG A 116 -9.87 4.98 4.03
CA ARG A 116 -10.41 5.33 2.71
C ARG A 116 -9.30 5.91 1.84
N VAL A 117 -9.29 5.51 0.57
CA VAL A 117 -8.37 6.05 -0.45
C VAL A 117 -9.23 6.59 -1.60
N TYR A 118 -9.08 7.87 -1.91
CA TYR A 118 -9.77 8.55 -2.99
C TYR A 118 -8.77 8.95 -4.07
N LEU A 119 -8.94 8.43 -5.28
CA LEU A 119 -7.94 8.55 -6.35
C LEU A 119 -7.97 9.89 -7.10
N SER A 120 -8.83 10.82 -6.70
CA SER A 120 -8.92 12.15 -7.30
C SER A 120 -9.52 13.17 -6.34
N ASP A 121 -9.28 14.45 -6.61
CA ASP A 121 -9.90 15.58 -5.91
C ASP A 121 -11.43 15.49 -5.97
N ASN A 122 -11.98 15.23 -7.16
CA ASN A 122 -13.43 15.07 -7.36
C ASN A 122 -14.01 13.92 -6.51
N ALA A 123 -13.32 12.78 -6.43
CA ALA A 123 -13.78 11.64 -5.63
C ALA A 123 -13.75 11.97 -4.12
N ALA A 124 -12.69 12.63 -3.65
CA ALA A 124 -12.55 13.04 -2.25
C ALA A 124 -13.59 14.09 -1.84
N VAL A 125 -13.83 15.11 -2.68
CA VAL A 125 -14.85 16.13 -2.46
C VAL A 125 -16.25 15.50 -2.46
N ALA A 126 -16.55 14.64 -3.43
CA ALA A 126 -17.84 13.94 -3.46
C ALA A 126 -18.06 13.07 -2.22
N ALA A 127 -17.01 12.45 -1.70
CA ALA A 127 -17.09 11.58 -0.53
C ALA A 127 -17.52 12.34 0.73
N LEU A 128 -17.06 13.57 0.96
CA LEU A 128 -17.46 14.37 2.13
C LEU A 128 -18.98 14.52 2.29
N TYR A 129 -19.71 14.52 1.19
CA TYR A 129 -21.16 14.69 1.16
C TYR A 129 -21.94 13.40 0.87
N GLY A 130 -21.25 12.35 0.43
CA GLY A 130 -21.87 11.11 -0.06
C GLY A 130 -21.50 9.84 0.73
N ASP A 131 -20.33 9.78 1.37
CA ASP A 131 -19.90 8.60 2.13
C ASP A 131 -20.48 8.67 3.56
N PRO A 132 -21.26 7.66 4.00
CA PRO A 132 -21.78 7.58 5.37
C PRO A 132 -20.71 7.68 6.46
N LEU A 133 -19.44 7.38 6.14
CA LEU A 133 -18.31 7.53 7.05
C LEU A 133 -18.20 8.94 7.66
N TYR A 134 -18.61 9.96 6.91
CA TYR A 134 -18.45 11.36 7.31
C TYR A 134 -19.71 11.95 7.96
N ASN A 135 -20.76 11.15 8.12
CA ASN A 135 -22.05 11.63 8.59
C ASN A 135 -22.18 11.60 10.11
N GLY A 136 -22.92 12.59 10.64
CA GLY A 136 -23.28 12.65 12.06
C GLY A 136 -22.09 12.89 12.99
N ARG A 137 -22.33 12.67 14.30
CA ARG A 137 -21.33 12.95 15.35
C ARG A 137 -20.11 12.03 15.26
N GLU A 138 -20.29 10.79 14.85
CA GLU A 138 -19.21 9.80 14.77
C GLU A 138 -18.26 10.08 13.60
N GLY A 139 -18.79 10.56 12.47
CA GLY A 139 -18.01 10.92 11.29
C GLY A 139 -17.38 12.31 11.33
N PHE A 140 -17.76 13.16 12.29
CA PHE A 140 -17.36 14.58 12.33
C PHE A 140 -15.86 14.79 12.23
N TYR A 141 -15.04 14.08 13.02
CA TYR A 141 -13.59 14.27 12.98
C TYR A 141 -12.94 13.75 11.70
N ALA A 142 -13.49 12.68 11.11
CA ALA A 142 -13.03 12.18 9.82
C ALA A 142 -13.39 13.17 8.69
N HIS A 143 -14.57 13.78 8.79
CA HIS A 143 -15.02 14.83 7.87
C HIS A 143 -14.08 16.02 7.94
N MET A 144 -13.81 16.53 9.14
CA MET A 144 -12.91 17.68 9.34
C MET A 144 -11.49 17.39 8.84
N ALA A 145 -10.95 16.20 9.12
CA ALA A 145 -9.62 15.84 8.65
C ALA A 145 -9.52 15.88 7.11
N LEU A 146 -10.48 15.28 6.40
CA LEU A 146 -10.50 15.32 4.93
C LEU A 146 -10.77 16.74 4.39
N ARG A 147 -11.69 17.49 5.00
CA ARG A 147 -12.00 18.88 4.61
C ARG A 147 -10.76 19.77 4.69
N GLU A 148 -10.07 19.74 5.82
CA GLU A 148 -8.85 20.53 6.06
C GLU A 148 -7.75 20.16 5.04
N GLN A 149 -7.57 18.88 4.77
CA GLN A 149 -6.59 18.42 3.78
C GLN A 149 -6.96 18.86 2.35
N LEU A 150 -8.24 18.85 1.98
CA LEU A 150 -8.70 19.32 0.67
C LEU A 150 -8.52 20.84 0.50
N ILE A 151 -8.76 21.62 1.56
CA ILE A 151 -8.50 23.07 1.56
C ILE A 151 -7.01 23.35 1.45
N ALA A 152 -6.17 22.64 2.20
CA ALA A 152 -4.72 22.79 2.16
C ALA A 152 -4.13 22.50 0.77
N MET A 153 -4.80 21.67 -0.03
CA MET A 153 -4.43 21.36 -1.41
C MET A 153 -5.19 22.18 -2.46
N GLU A 154 -5.94 23.21 -2.03
CA GLU A 154 -6.74 24.08 -2.91
C GLU A 154 -7.78 23.31 -3.76
N ALA A 155 -8.11 22.08 -3.38
CA ALA A 155 -9.14 21.26 -4.04
C ALA A 155 -10.57 21.67 -3.64
N MET A 156 -10.70 22.46 -2.57
CA MET A 156 -11.94 23.02 -2.07
C MET A 156 -11.68 24.38 -1.41
N SER A 157 -12.63 25.30 -1.52
CA SER A 157 -12.56 26.61 -0.86
C SER A 157 -12.89 26.50 0.63
N ASP A 158 -12.25 27.35 1.45
CA ASP A 158 -12.61 27.51 2.85
C ASP A 158 -13.79 28.48 2.98
N ASP A 159 -14.99 27.99 2.68
CA ASP A 159 -16.20 28.72 3.00
C ASP A 159 -16.58 28.37 4.45
N LEU A 160 -16.31 29.32 5.36
CA LEU A 160 -16.58 29.33 6.80
C LEU A 160 -18.06 29.37 7.14
#